data_AF-A0A7Y3MLU6-F1
#
_entry.id   AF-A0A7Y3MLU6-F1
#
_cell.length_a   1.000
_cell.length_b   1.000
_cell.length_c   1.000
_cell.angle_alpha   90.00
_cell.angle_beta   90.00
_cell.angle_gamma   90.00
#
_symmetry.space_group_name_H-M   'P 1'
#
loop_
_entity.id
_entity.type
_entity.pdbx_description
1 polymer ?
#
loop_
_entity_poly.entity_id
_entity_poly.type
_entity_poly.pdbx_seq_one_letter_code
_entity_poly.pdbx_strand_id
1 'polypeptide(L)'
;MESNIQKTELKKACVNCGAELKYKPGTTAITCDYCGHEEAIKVEGLGFKELELYPYLQEMGAQKHSEEISMLHCKNCGANQHVEENYKSLHCVYCGMPLVIEDAYKEDWILPGAVLPFQIDQRKSFAIFKKWVNSLWFAPNNLKKAALDPQFT
;
A
#
# COMPACT_ATOMS: atom_id res chain seq x y z
N MET A 1 -19.40 -17.68 -15.99
CA MET A 1 -18.94 -17.44 -14.60
C MET A 1 -18.34 -16.06 -14.60
N GLU A 2 -19.10 -15.07 -14.15
CA GLU A 2 -18.60 -13.71 -14.02
C GLU A 2 -17.57 -13.70 -12.88
N SER A 3 -16.33 -13.35 -13.20
CA SER A 3 -15.28 -13.11 -12.23
C SER A 3 -15.69 -11.90 -11.39
N ASN A 4 -15.86 -12.10 -10.09
CA ASN A 4 -16.12 -11.02 -9.15
C ASN A 4 -14.83 -10.19 -9.02
N ILE A 5 -14.75 -9.09 -9.77
CA ILE A 5 -13.60 -8.19 -9.78
C ILE A 5 -13.54 -7.52 -8.40
N GLN A 6 -12.62 -7.97 -7.56
CA GLN A 6 -12.37 -7.35 -6.27
C GLN A 6 -11.59 -6.06 -6.49
N LYS A 7 -12.32 -4.93 -6.49
CA LYS A 7 -11.72 -3.59 -6.55
C LYS A 7 -10.86 -3.35 -5.31
N THR A 8 -9.55 -3.35 -5.48
CA THR A 8 -8.53 -3.12 -4.44
C THR A 8 -8.50 -1.69 -3.91
N GLU A 9 -9.11 -0.74 -4.63
CA GLU A 9 -9.17 0.68 -4.23
C GLU A 9 -10.39 1.03 -3.34
N LEU A 10 -11.32 0.10 -3.15
CA LEU A 10 -12.50 0.35 -2.31
C LEU A 10 -12.17 0.10 -0.83
N LYS A 11 -12.21 1.18 -0.05
CA LYS A 11 -12.29 1.15 1.41
C LYS A 11 -13.34 0.12 1.85
N LYS A 12 -12.97 -0.80 2.74
CA LYS A 12 -13.87 -1.87 3.18
C LYS A 12 -15.10 -1.26 3.86
N ALA A 13 -16.27 -1.51 3.30
CA ALA A 13 -17.54 -1.03 3.84
C ALA A 13 -17.97 -1.87 5.05
N CYS A 14 -18.49 -1.20 6.08
CA CYS A 14 -19.03 -1.81 7.29
C CYS A 14 -20.29 -2.61 6.94
N VAL A 15 -20.34 -3.88 7.36
CA VAL A 15 -21.50 -4.75 7.12
C VAL A 15 -22.78 -4.28 7.82
N ASN A 16 -22.67 -3.48 8.87
CA ASN A 16 -23.81 -3.01 9.66
C ASN A 16 -24.43 -1.71 9.14
N CYS A 17 -23.61 -0.76 8.66
CA CYS A 17 -24.10 0.57 8.27
C CYS A 17 -23.57 1.11 6.93
N GLY A 18 -22.69 0.39 6.25
CA GLY A 18 -22.09 0.80 4.96
C GLY A 18 -20.99 1.85 5.05
N ALA A 19 -20.72 2.44 6.22
CA ALA A 19 -19.62 3.38 6.40
C ALA A 19 -18.24 2.69 6.28
N GLU A 20 -17.18 3.45 6.01
CA GLU A 20 -15.82 2.93 5.94
C GLU A 20 -15.35 2.32 7.27
N LEU A 21 -14.74 1.14 7.20
CA LEU A 21 -14.00 0.54 8.31
C LEU A 21 -12.57 1.08 8.36
N LYS A 22 -12.08 1.35 9.56
CA LYS A 22 -10.72 1.83 9.81
C LYS A 22 -9.88 0.81 10.53
N TYR A 23 -8.62 0.71 10.10
CA TYR A 23 -7.59 -0.07 10.78
C TYR A 23 -6.81 0.80 11.75
N LYS A 24 -6.64 0.32 12.99
CA LYS A 24 -5.76 0.94 13.99
C LYS A 24 -4.47 0.14 14.10
N PRO A 25 -3.28 0.74 13.91
CA PRO A 25 -2.02 0.03 14.06
C PRO A 25 -1.90 -0.71 15.40
N GLY A 26 -1.36 -1.93 15.36
CA GLY A 26 -1.19 -2.78 16.55
C GLY A 26 -2.45 -3.51 17.01
N THR A 27 -3.53 -3.48 16.22
CA THR A 27 -4.77 -4.24 16.51
C THR A 27 -4.95 -5.38 15.52
N THR A 28 -5.81 -6.33 15.87
CA THR A 28 -6.22 -7.46 15.02
C THR A 28 -7.67 -7.32 14.58
N ALA A 29 -8.18 -6.09 14.54
CA ALA A 29 -9.56 -5.79 14.20
C ALA A 29 -9.63 -4.47 13.42
N ILE A 30 -10.71 -4.33 12.66
CA ILE A 30 -11.09 -3.07 12.00
C ILE A 30 -12.40 -2.59 12.61
N THR A 31 -12.53 -1.27 12.73
CA THR A 31 -13.63 -0.64 13.48
C THR A 31 -14.36 0.39 12.63
N CYS A 32 -15.67 0.49 12.81
CA CYS A 32 -16.50 1.51 12.21
C CYS A 32 -16.65 2.68 13.18
N ASP A 33 -16.05 3.83 12.88
CA ASP A 33 -16.18 5.04 13.70
C ASP A 33 -17.62 5.59 13.76
N TYR A 34 -18.48 5.20 12.82
CA TYR A 34 -19.86 5.70 12.74
C TYR A 34 -20.82 4.94 13.65
N CYS A 35 -20.84 3.60 13.57
CA CYS A 35 -21.79 2.78 14.33
C CYS A 35 -21.15 1.95 15.45
N GLY A 36 -19.82 1.98 15.58
CA GLY A 36 -19.08 1.21 16.59
C GLY A 36 -18.93 -0.29 16.27
N HIS A 37 -19.35 -0.74 15.09
CA HIS A 37 -19.14 -2.13 14.67
C HIS A 37 -17.65 -2.48 14.60
N GLU A 38 -17.29 -3.67 15.05
CA GLU A 38 -15.93 -4.18 15.05
C GLU A 38 -15.88 -5.55 14.34
N GLU A 39 -14.89 -5.72 13.46
CA GLU A 39 -14.65 -6.95 12.74
C GLU A 39 -13.22 -7.44 13.00
N ALA A 40 -13.08 -8.68 13.46
CA ALA A 40 -11.77 -9.30 13.64
C ALA A 40 -11.11 -9.61 12.29
N ILE A 41 -9.82 -9.30 12.17
CA ILE A 41 -8.98 -9.66 11.03
C ILE A 41 -8.59 -11.13 11.21
N LYS A 42 -9.07 -11.99 10.32
CA LYS A 42 -8.65 -13.40 10.30
C LYS A 42 -7.22 -13.47 9.78
N VAL A 43 -6.30 -13.89 10.64
CA VAL A 43 -4.93 -14.24 10.25
C VAL A 43 -4.90 -15.75 10.03
N GLU A 44 -4.66 -16.19 8.80
CA GLU A 44 -4.46 -17.61 8.53
C GLU A 44 -3.14 -18.05 9.16
N GLY A 45 -3.17 -19.14 9.93
CA GLY A 45 -2.05 -19.61 10.76
C GLY A 45 -0.90 -20.25 9.99
N LEU A 46 -0.95 -20.25 8.65
CA LEU A 46 0.16 -20.68 7.83
C LEU A 46 1.19 -19.55 7.81
N GLY A 47 2.31 -19.76 8.52
CA GLY A 47 3.42 -18.82 8.51
C GLY A 47 3.85 -18.51 7.08
N PHE A 48 4.04 -17.23 6.79
CA PHE A 48 4.62 -16.82 5.52
C PHE A 48 6.07 -17.32 5.45
N LYS A 49 6.41 -18.01 4.37
CA LYS A 49 7.79 -18.42 4.10
C LYS A 49 8.49 -17.25 3.39
N GLU A 50 9.52 -16.71 4.02
CA GLU A 50 10.40 -15.75 3.35
C GLU A 50 11.07 -16.41 2.14
N LEU A 51 11.00 -15.71 1.00
CA LEU A 51 11.59 -16.13 -0.26
C LEU A 51 12.76 -15.20 -0.55
N GLU A 52 13.97 -15.73 -0.57
CA GLU A 52 15.14 -14.94 -0.95
C GLU A 52 14.99 -14.46 -2.39
N LEU A 53 15.14 -13.15 -2.60
CA LEU A 53 14.82 -12.50 -3.88
C LEU A 53 15.57 -13.11 -5.07
N TYR A 54 16.91 -13.18 -5.01
CA TYR A 54 17.72 -13.61 -6.15
C TYR A 54 17.54 -15.10 -6.51
N PRO A 55 17.64 -16.06 -5.56
CA PRO A 55 17.40 -17.47 -5.86
C PRO A 55 15.99 -17.71 -6.41
N TYR A 56 14.99 -17.06 -5.80
CA TYR A 56 13.61 -17.18 -6.24
C TYR A 56 13.42 -16.68 -7.68
N LEU A 57 13.92 -15.49 -8.01
CA LEU A 57 13.85 -14.95 -9.38
C LEU A 57 14.55 -15.86 -10.40
N GLN A 58 15.65 -16.51 -10.03
CA GLN A 58 16.38 -17.41 -10.92
C GLN A 58 15.63 -18.73 -11.17
N GLU A 59 15.03 -19.32 -10.14
CA GLU A 59 14.28 -20.59 -10.24
C GLU A 59 12.92 -20.39 -10.92
N MET A 60 12.25 -19.30 -10.58
CA MET A 60 10.86 -19.06 -10.93
C MET A 60 10.73 -18.27 -12.23
N GLY A 61 11.73 -17.45 -12.57
CA GLY A 61 11.63 -16.43 -13.60
C GLY A 61 10.97 -15.15 -13.05
N ALA A 62 11.38 -13.99 -13.57
CA ALA A 62 10.97 -12.68 -13.04
C ALA A 62 9.46 -12.39 -13.10
N GLN A 63 8.70 -13.17 -13.87
CA GLN A 63 7.25 -13.03 -14.07
C GLN A 63 6.42 -14.12 -13.35
N LYS A 64 7.03 -15.03 -12.60
CA LYS A 64 6.23 -16.05 -11.89
C LYS A 64 5.45 -15.36 -10.76
N HIS A 65 4.14 -15.58 -10.73
CA HIS A 65 3.19 -14.87 -9.86
C HIS A 65 2.96 -13.39 -10.23
N SER A 66 3.10 -13.04 -11.52
CA SER A 66 2.60 -11.76 -12.01
C SER A 66 1.14 -11.85 -12.47
N GLU A 67 0.45 -10.73 -12.37
CA GLU A 67 -0.76 -10.47 -13.15
C GLU A 67 -0.48 -9.42 -14.22
N GLU A 68 -1.09 -9.62 -15.38
CA GLU A 68 -1.01 -8.66 -16.47
C GLU A 68 -1.96 -7.49 -16.20
N ILE A 69 -1.40 -6.32 -15.92
CA ILE A 69 -2.18 -5.12 -15.66
C ILE A 69 -2.09 -4.13 -16.83
N SER A 70 -3.17 -3.38 -17.04
CA SER A 70 -3.21 -2.31 -18.03
C SER A 70 -2.66 -1.01 -17.45
N MET A 71 -1.67 -0.43 -18.11
CA MET A 71 -0.97 0.78 -17.66
C MET A 71 -1.05 1.88 -18.72
N LEU A 72 -1.08 3.13 -18.26
CA LEU A 72 -0.93 4.32 -19.10
C LEU A 72 0.27 5.14 -18.67
N HIS A 73 1.09 5.51 -19.65
CA HIS A 73 2.21 6.42 -19.48
C HIS A 73 1.82 7.86 -19.81
N CYS A 74 2.00 8.78 -18.86
CA CYS A 74 1.73 10.20 -19.07
C CYS A 74 2.90 10.87 -19.81
N LYS A 75 2.69 11.24 -21.08
CA LYS A 75 3.68 11.92 -21.93
C LYS A 75 4.10 13.32 -21.43
N ASN A 76 3.34 13.93 -20.52
CA ASN A 76 3.65 15.25 -19.95
C ASN A 76 4.51 15.19 -18.68
N CYS A 77 4.21 14.30 -17.73
CA CYS A 77 4.92 14.22 -16.44
C CYS A 77 5.75 12.94 -16.24
N GLY A 78 5.63 11.94 -17.12
CA GLY A 78 6.36 10.67 -17.06
C GLY A 78 5.78 9.62 -16.10
N ALA A 79 4.67 9.92 -15.40
CA ALA A 79 4.05 8.98 -14.48
C ALA A 79 3.37 7.80 -15.21
N ASN A 80 3.48 6.61 -14.64
CA ASN A 80 2.69 5.44 -15.01
C ASN A 80 1.54 5.28 -14.02
N GLN A 81 0.34 4.96 -14.51
CA GLN A 81 -0.79 4.65 -13.66
C GLN A 81 -1.65 3.53 -14.26
N HIS A 82 -2.28 2.76 -13.38
CA HIS A 82 -3.17 1.68 -13.77
C HIS A 82 -4.48 2.23 -14.34
N VAL A 83 -5.09 1.47 -15.26
CA VAL A 83 -6.42 1.77 -15.79
C VAL A 83 -7.42 0.79 -15.23
N GLU A 84 -8.40 1.31 -14.48
CA GLU A 84 -9.56 0.53 -14.09
C GLU A 84 -10.34 0.03 -15.31
N GLU A 85 -11.01 -1.11 -15.15
CA GLU A 85 -11.93 -1.63 -16.14
C GLU A 85 -13.09 -0.64 -16.39
N ASN A 86 -13.56 -0.58 -17.65
CA ASN A 86 -14.69 0.24 -18.11
C ASN A 86 -14.43 1.75 -18.27
N TYR A 87 -13.18 2.21 -18.22
CA TYR A 87 -12.82 3.58 -18.61
C TYR A 87 -12.42 3.67 -20.09
N LYS A 88 -12.83 4.77 -20.76
CA LYS A 88 -12.37 5.12 -22.12
C LYS A 88 -11.27 6.18 -22.10
N SER A 89 -11.33 7.07 -21.14
CA SER A 89 -10.32 8.08 -20.86
C SER A 89 -10.33 8.42 -19.37
N LEU A 90 -9.21 8.92 -18.87
CA LEU A 90 -9.07 9.44 -17.51
C LEU A 90 -8.08 10.60 -17.48
N HIS A 91 -8.04 11.34 -16.38
CA HIS A 91 -7.04 12.37 -16.15
C HIS A 91 -5.88 11.78 -15.35
N CYS A 92 -4.66 12.21 -15.67
CA CYS A 92 -3.51 11.86 -14.86
C CYS A 92 -3.65 12.38 -13.44
N VAL A 93 -3.55 11.49 -12.44
CA VAL A 93 -3.70 11.84 -11.02
C VAL A 93 -2.63 12.82 -10.51
N TYR A 94 -1.53 12.96 -11.25
CA TYR A 94 -0.40 13.82 -10.88
C TYR A 94 -0.47 15.21 -11.52
N CYS A 95 -0.81 15.30 -12.81
CA CYS A 95 -0.71 16.56 -13.56
C CYS A 95 -1.98 16.95 -14.33
N GLY A 96 -3.03 16.13 -14.29
CA GLY A 96 -4.31 16.40 -14.94
C GLY A 96 -4.32 16.25 -16.46
N MET A 97 -3.23 15.79 -17.10
CA MET A 97 -3.23 15.51 -18.53
C MET A 97 -4.30 14.45 -18.88
N PRO A 98 -5.16 14.67 -19.90
CA PRO A 98 -6.06 13.64 -20.39
C PRO A 98 -5.29 12.46 -20.99
N LEU A 99 -5.67 11.25 -20.61
CA LEU A 99 -5.13 10.01 -21.13
C LEU A 99 -6.24 9.17 -21.73
N VAL A 100 -5.91 8.43 -22.78
CA VAL A 100 -6.84 7.63 -23.57
C VAL A 100 -6.39 6.18 -23.56
N ILE A 101 -7.35 5.25 -23.50
CA ILE A 101 -7.06 3.82 -23.31
C ILE A 101 -6.28 3.20 -24.47
N GLU A 102 -6.33 3.80 -25.67
CA GLU A 102 -5.61 3.35 -26.86
C GLU A 102 -4.09 3.45 -26.71
N ASP A 103 -3.60 4.33 -25.82
CA ASP A 103 -2.19 4.46 -25.46
C ASP A 103 -1.78 3.45 -24.35
N ALA A 104 -2.69 2.58 -23.89
CA ALA A 104 -2.41 1.64 -22.83
C ALA A 104 -1.51 0.49 -23.31
N TYR A 105 -0.64 0.05 -22.42
CA TYR A 105 0.20 -1.13 -22.62
C TYR A 105 0.04 -2.08 -21.43
N LYS A 106 0.45 -3.32 -21.65
CA LYS A 106 0.41 -4.37 -20.63
C LYS A 106 1.76 -4.48 -19.93
N GLU A 107 1.71 -4.61 -18.61
CA GLU A 107 2.88 -4.84 -17.77
C GLU A 107 2.58 -5.97 -16.79
N ASP A 108 3.59 -6.80 -16.53
CA ASP A 108 3.52 -7.86 -15.53
C ASP A 108 3.88 -7.30 -14.16
N TRP A 109 2.93 -7.35 -13.23
CA TRP A 109 3.16 -6.94 -11.84
C TRP A 109 3.17 -8.13 -10.91
N ILE A 110 4.27 -8.30 -10.17
CA ILE A 110 4.40 -9.35 -9.15
C ILE A 110 3.36 -9.09 -8.05
N LEU A 111 2.49 -10.08 -7.82
CA LEU A 111 1.50 -9.98 -6.75
C LEU A 111 2.16 -10.10 -5.38
N PRO A 112 1.75 -9.27 -4.39
CA PRO A 112 2.21 -9.44 -3.03
C PRO A 112 1.68 -10.76 -2.45
N GLY A 113 2.58 -11.61 -1.96
CA GLY A 113 2.19 -12.88 -1.31
C GLY A 113 1.59 -12.71 0.08
N ALA A 114 1.79 -11.55 0.72
CA ALA A 114 1.22 -11.20 2.01
C ALA A 114 1.21 -9.68 2.22
N VAL A 115 0.37 -9.21 3.15
CA VAL A 115 0.37 -7.83 3.62
C VAL A 115 0.82 -7.81 5.08
N LEU A 116 1.82 -6.99 5.40
CA LEU A 116 2.29 -6.80 6.77
C LEU A 116 1.52 -5.63 7.41
N PRO A 117 0.61 -5.87 8.37
CA PRO A 117 -0.12 -4.80 9.02
C PRO A 117 0.81 -3.99 9.94
N PHE A 118 0.64 -2.66 9.96
CA PHE A 118 1.39 -1.80 10.88
C PHE A 118 1.10 -2.19 12.33
N GLN A 119 2.14 -2.55 13.09
CA GLN A 119 2.02 -2.83 14.53
C GLN A 119 2.36 -1.63 15.42
N ILE A 120 3.08 -0.65 14.86
CA ILE A 120 3.58 0.52 15.57
C ILE A 120 2.78 1.72 15.09
N ASP A 121 2.07 2.37 16.00
CA ASP A 121 1.39 3.63 15.70
C ASP A 121 2.40 4.79 15.60
N GLN A 122 1.92 5.94 15.13
CA GLN A 122 2.75 7.13 14.93
C GLN A 122 3.42 7.64 16.22
N ARG A 123 2.74 7.51 17.37
CA ARG A 123 3.29 7.99 18.65
C ARG A 123 4.45 7.10 19.09
N LYS A 124 4.25 5.78 19.00
CA LYS A 124 5.27 4.78 19.33
C LYS A 124 6.44 4.82 18.35
N SER A 125 6.20 5.03 17.06
CA SER A 125 7.27 5.16 16.06
C SER A 125 8.17 6.36 16.38
N PHE A 126 7.58 7.51 16.71
CA PHE A 126 8.33 8.70 17.11
C PHE A 126 9.15 8.47 18.39
N ALA A 127 8.56 7.81 19.40
CA ALA A 127 9.28 7.49 20.62
C ALA A 127 10.50 6.57 20.38
N ILE A 128 10.35 5.55 19.52
CA ILE A 128 11.44 4.66 19.12
C ILE A 128 12.52 5.43 18.36
N PHE A 129 12.11 6.24 17.39
CA PHE A 129 13.02 7.06 16.59
C PHE A 129 13.83 8.03 17.46
N LYS A 130 13.17 8.77 18.34
CA LYS A 130 13.83 9.69 19.29
C LYS A 130 14.81 8.97 20.21
N LYS A 131 14.44 7.79 20.73
CA LYS A 131 15.33 6.97 21.55
C LYS A 131 16.59 6.55 20.78
N TRP A 132 16.43 6.14 19.52
CA TRP A 132 17.56 5.78 18.66
C TRP A 132 18.47 6.99 18.40
N VAL A 133 17.92 8.14 18.00
CA VAL A 133 18.73 9.36 17.75
C VAL A 133 19.51 9.79 18.99
N ASN A 134 18.90 9.71 20.18
CA ASN A 134 19.57 10.04 21.44
C ASN A 134 20.69 9.06 21.82
N SER A 135 20.71 7.85 21.25
CA SER A 135 21.77 6.86 21.49
C SER A 135 23.02 7.10 20.63
N LEU A 136 22.94 7.95 19.61
CA LEU A 136 24.03 8.22 18.68
C LEU A 136 24.96 9.29 19.24
N TRP A 137 26.22 8.91 19.49
CA TRP A 137 27.25 9.82 20.01
C TRP A 137 27.47 11.05 19.11
N PHE A 138 27.39 10.86 17.78
CA PHE A 138 27.55 11.91 16.77
C PHE A 138 26.34 12.03 15.84
N ALA A 139 25.13 12.12 16.38
CA ALA A 139 23.96 12.37 15.54
C ALA A 139 24.05 13.76 14.87
N PRO A 140 23.85 13.89 13.54
CA PRO A 140 23.83 15.18 12.84
C PRO A 140 22.78 16.14 13.42
N ASN A 141 23.03 17.44 13.38
CA ASN A 141 22.14 18.45 13.98
C ASN A 141 20.72 18.43 13.39
N ASN A 142 20.59 18.25 12.08
CA ASN A 142 19.27 18.15 11.44
C ASN A 142 18.52 16.89 11.88
N LEU A 143 19.22 15.77 12.08
CA LEU A 143 18.63 14.53 12.60
C LEU A 143 18.13 14.71 14.04
N LYS A 144 18.89 15.41 14.88
CA LYS A 144 18.46 15.76 16.26
C LYS A 144 17.21 16.63 16.26
N LYS A 145 17.09 17.58 15.34
CA LYS A 145 15.90 18.45 15.20
C LYS A 145 14.68 17.66 14.75
N ALA A 146 14.81 16.80 13.74
CA ALA A 146 13.74 15.93 13.27
C ALA A 146 13.24 14.97 14.37
N ALA A 147 14.11 14.55 15.29
CA ALA A 147 13.74 13.74 16.46
C ALA A 147 12.98 14.51 17.57
N LEU A 148 12.94 15.84 17.50
CA LEU A 148 12.14 16.68 18.40
C LEU A 148 10.76 16.98 17.82
N ASP A 149 10.70 17.27 16.53
CA ASP A 149 9.45 17.39 15.80
C ASP A 149 9.67 16.99 14.32
N PRO A 150 8.87 16.03 13.78
CA PRO A 150 9.00 15.53 12.41
C PRO A 150 8.87 16.59 11.32
N GLN A 151 8.29 17.76 11.61
CA GLN A 151 8.12 18.85 10.64
C GLN A 151 9.40 19.67 10.42
N PHE A 152 10.44 19.47 11.24
CA PHE A 152 11.73 20.17 11.12
C PHE A 152 12.79 19.41 10.30
N THR A 153 12.36 18.51 9.41
CA THR A 153 13.24 17.90 8.39
C THR A 153 13.68 18.91 7.34
#